data_AF-A0AAW9SMG3-F1
#
_entry.id   AF-A0AAW9SMG3-F1
#
_cell.length_a   1.000
_cell.length_b   1.000
_cell.length_c   1.000
_cell.angle_alpha   90.00
_cell.angle_beta   90.00
_cell.angle_gamma   90.00
#
_symmetry.space_group_name_H-M   'P 1'
#
loop_
_entity.id
_entity.type
_entity.pdbx_description
1 polymer ?
#
loop_
_entity_poly.entity_id
_entity_poly.type
_entity_poly.pdbx_seq_one_letter_code
_entity_poly.pdbx_strand_id
1 'polypeptide(L)'
;MSIEEPRGDSIVKRFAAAAILSASPALADYSDHDGVRIFSERPCTEVIAELDRSFDDLNDGTRDGLARLAPAMAKTGMTFGFLLGFDTAEGGLQGAEETTLRRLRLACARSPQTPALDLLRDFTD
;
A
#
# COMPACT_ATOMS: atom_id res chain seq x y z
N MET A 1 -6.13 61.28 -33.02
CA MET A 1 -4.86 61.88 -33.45
C MET A 1 -4.03 62.13 -32.19
N SER A 2 -2.85 61.49 -32.11
CA SER A 2 -1.82 61.49 -31.03
C SER A 2 -2.27 60.85 -29.70
N ILE A 3 -1.83 59.66 -29.27
CA ILE A 3 -0.48 59.08 -29.02
C ILE A 3 0.35 59.93 -28.06
N GLU A 4 0.42 59.48 -26.80
CA GLU A 4 1.60 59.52 -25.94
C GLU A 4 1.51 58.40 -24.88
N GLU A 5 2.39 57.41 -25.00
CA GLU A 5 2.87 56.45 -23.99
C GLU A 5 4.41 56.65 -23.94
N PRO A 6 5.20 56.04 -23.02
CA PRO A 6 4.98 55.62 -21.62
C PRO A 6 6.16 56.07 -20.71
N ARG A 7 6.17 55.76 -19.40
CA ARG A 7 7.37 55.31 -18.64
C ARG A 7 7.10 55.05 -17.15
N GLY A 8 7.58 53.90 -16.67
CA GLY A 8 8.00 53.69 -15.27
C GLY A 8 7.16 52.70 -14.48
N ASP A 9 7.29 51.40 -14.78
CA ASP A 9 7.92 50.38 -13.93
C ASP A 9 7.26 50.15 -12.56
N SER A 10 6.43 49.11 -12.44
CA SER A 10 6.89 47.75 -12.07
C SER A 10 7.01 47.56 -10.55
N ILE A 11 5.86 47.42 -9.88
CA ILE A 11 5.76 46.55 -8.69
C ILE A 11 4.49 45.72 -8.84
N VAL A 12 4.59 44.79 -9.77
CA VAL A 12 3.68 43.67 -9.97
C VAL A 12 3.51 42.92 -8.65
N LYS A 13 2.26 42.89 -8.15
CA LYS A 13 1.57 41.69 -7.66
C LYS A 13 2.46 40.57 -7.15
N ARG A 14 2.93 40.60 -5.90
CA ARG A 14 3.46 39.39 -5.22
C ARG A 14 3.25 39.46 -3.70
N PHE A 15 1.99 39.52 -3.26
CA PHE A 15 1.69 38.94 -1.95
C PHE A 15 1.66 37.43 -2.15
N ALA A 16 2.77 36.82 -1.74
CA ALA A 16 3.02 35.40 -1.79
C ALA A 16 1.83 34.65 -1.18
N ALA A 17 1.20 33.81 -1.99
CA ALA A 17 0.45 32.67 -1.50
C ALA A 17 1.42 31.85 -0.64
N ALA A 18 1.30 32.03 0.68
CA ALA A 18 2.05 31.25 1.64
C ALA A 18 1.77 29.78 1.38
N ALA A 19 2.86 29.05 1.15
CA ALA A 19 2.94 27.64 0.87
C ALA A 19 1.97 26.81 1.72
N ILE A 20 0.84 26.41 1.15
CA ILE A 20 0.18 25.14 1.49
C ILE A 20 0.72 24.12 0.50
N LEU A 21 2.03 23.89 0.56
CA LEU A 21 2.63 22.73 -0.08
C LEU A 21 2.36 21.52 0.81
N SER A 22 1.40 20.72 0.37
CA SER A 22 1.50 19.26 0.38
C SER A 22 1.96 18.63 1.68
N ALA A 23 1.11 18.66 2.71
CA ALA A 23 0.98 17.47 3.55
C ALA A 23 0.24 16.41 2.72
N SER A 24 0.88 15.91 1.67
CA SER A 24 0.39 14.71 0.97
C SER A 24 0.60 13.56 1.95
N PRO A 25 -0.45 12.87 2.43
CA PRO A 25 -0.24 11.60 3.15
C PRO A 25 0.51 10.56 2.30
N ALA A 26 0.62 10.79 0.98
CA ALA A 26 1.41 10.01 0.04
C ALA A 26 2.95 10.12 0.19
N LEU A 27 3.48 10.98 1.07
CA LEU A 27 4.92 11.09 1.35
C LEU A 27 5.27 10.77 2.81
N ALA A 28 4.39 10.12 3.56
CA ALA A 28 4.88 9.35 4.68
C ALA A 28 5.73 8.21 4.08
N ASP A 29 7.04 8.27 4.30
CA ASP A 29 8.00 7.29 3.83
C ASP A 29 7.75 5.95 4.55
N TYR A 30 6.76 5.21 4.05
CA TYR A 30 6.40 3.88 4.53
C TYR A 30 7.26 2.80 3.89
N SER A 31 8.28 3.16 3.10
CA SER A 31 9.12 2.18 2.41
C SER A 31 9.83 1.24 3.40
N ASP A 32 10.12 1.72 4.61
CA ASP A 32 10.73 0.93 5.69
C ASP A 32 9.71 0.29 6.66
N HIS A 33 8.41 0.42 6.38
CA HIS A 33 7.38 -0.27 7.18
C HIS A 33 7.40 -1.76 6.85
N ASP A 34 7.46 -2.62 7.88
CA ASP A 34 7.56 -4.09 7.72
C ASP A 34 6.53 -4.66 6.74
N GLY A 35 5.29 -4.17 6.81
CA GLY A 35 4.24 -4.53 5.85
C GLY A 35 4.61 -4.23 4.40
N VAL A 36 5.18 -3.07 4.09
CA VAL A 36 5.59 -2.72 2.71
C VAL A 36 6.75 -3.60 2.26
N ARG A 37 7.76 -3.77 3.13
CA ARG A 37 8.95 -4.57 2.84
C ARG A 37 8.66 -6.04 2.55
N ILE A 38 7.74 -6.64 3.31
CA ILE A 38 7.30 -8.03 3.09
C ILE A 38 6.80 -8.20 1.64
N PHE A 39 6.01 -7.27 1.12
CA PHE A 39 5.49 -7.38 -0.25
C PHE A 39 6.48 -6.92 -1.32
N SER A 40 7.33 -5.91 -1.05
CA SER A 40 8.25 -5.35 -2.04
C SER A 40 9.54 -6.14 -2.22
N GLU A 41 9.99 -6.85 -1.19
CA GLU A 41 11.31 -7.51 -1.19
C GLU A 41 11.23 -9.04 -1.33
N ARG A 42 10.13 -9.67 -0.89
CA ARG A 42 10.05 -11.13 -0.79
C ARG A 42 9.32 -11.77 -1.97
N PRO A 43 9.71 -13.00 -2.37
CA PRO A 43 8.97 -13.79 -3.34
C PRO A 43 7.49 -13.94 -2.98
N CYS A 44 6.62 -13.88 -3.98
CA CYS A 44 5.17 -13.98 -3.81
C CYS A 44 4.74 -15.23 -3.01
N THR A 45 5.36 -16.38 -3.27
CA THR A 45 5.05 -17.63 -2.56
C THR A 45 5.40 -17.58 -1.09
N GLU A 46 6.46 -16.86 -0.71
CA GLU A 46 6.81 -16.67 0.70
C GLU A 46 5.81 -15.78 1.43
N VAL A 47 5.32 -14.73 0.75
CA VAL A 47 4.29 -13.84 1.31
C VAL A 47 2.99 -14.61 1.53
N ILE A 48 2.58 -15.46 0.58
CA ILE A 48 1.41 -16.35 0.75
C ILE A 48 1.62 -17.34 1.91
N ALA A 49 2.76 -18.01 1.97
CA ALA A 49 3.05 -18.95 3.06
C ALA A 49 3.09 -18.26 4.44
N GLU A 50 3.42 -16.98 4.48
CA GLU A 50 3.36 -16.18 5.70
C GLU A 50 1.93 -15.83 6.11
N LEU A 51 1.09 -15.42 5.15
CA LEU A 51 -0.33 -15.19 5.39
C LEU A 51 -1.01 -16.46 5.89
N ASP A 52 -0.79 -17.60 5.23
CA ASP A 52 -1.39 -18.88 5.59
C ASP A 52 -0.96 -19.30 7.01
N ARG A 53 0.35 -19.26 7.33
CA ARG A 53 0.83 -19.56 8.69
C ARG A 53 0.24 -18.64 9.75
N SER A 54 0.12 -17.35 9.44
CA SER A 54 -0.39 -16.39 10.42
C SER A 54 -1.90 -16.56 10.64
N PHE A 55 -2.66 -17.01 9.63
CA PHE A 55 -4.04 -17.46 9.82
C PHE A 55 -4.13 -18.75 10.63
N ASP A 56 -3.23 -19.71 10.41
CA ASP A 56 -3.17 -20.95 11.20
C ASP A 56 -2.88 -20.67 12.67
N ASP A 57 -1.90 -19.79 12.97
CA ASP A 57 -1.53 -19.40 14.33
C ASP A 57 -2.70 -18.73 15.07
N LEU A 58 -3.53 -17.94 14.37
CA LEU A 58 -4.75 -17.34 14.94
C LEU A 58 -5.83 -18.38 15.28
N ASN A 59 -5.79 -19.55 14.64
CA ASN A 59 -6.78 -20.62 14.78
C ASN A 59 -6.29 -21.81 15.62
N ASP A 60 -5.01 -21.84 16.02
CA ASP A 60 -4.35 -22.96 16.72
C ASP A 60 -5.05 -23.32 18.05
N GLY A 61 -5.63 -22.35 18.76
CA GLY A 61 -6.48 -22.60 19.95
C GLY A 61 -5.76 -23.26 21.14
N THR A 62 -4.49 -23.64 20.98
CA THR A 62 -3.64 -24.21 22.03
C THR A 62 -3.07 -23.12 22.94
N ARG A 63 -2.61 -23.53 24.13
CA ARG A 63 -1.95 -22.62 25.08
C ARG A 63 -0.63 -22.05 24.52
N ASP A 64 0.08 -22.82 23.71
CA ASP A 64 1.27 -22.36 22.99
C ASP A 64 0.89 -21.40 21.84
N GLY A 65 -0.26 -21.64 21.18
CA GLY A 65 -0.86 -20.69 20.24
C GLY A 65 -1.17 -19.34 20.87
N LEU A 66 -1.61 -19.30 22.14
CA LEU A 66 -1.87 -18.04 22.86
C LEU A 66 -0.61 -17.18 23.05
N ALA A 67 0.55 -17.79 23.25
CA ALA A 67 1.83 -17.08 23.36
C ALA A 67 2.31 -16.54 22.00
N ARG A 68 1.94 -17.21 20.90
CA ARG A 68 2.20 -16.77 19.52
C ARG A 68 1.17 -15.75 19.01
N LEU A 69 0.04 -15.61 19.71
CA LEU A 69 -1.12 -14.84 19.24
C LEU A 69 -0.82 -13.36 19.06
N ALA A 70 -0.16 -12.71 20.03
CA ALA A 70 0.14 -11.27 19.95
C ALA A 70 1.03 -10.90 18.74
N PRO A 71 2.19 -11.56 18.52
CA PRO A 71 2.99 -11.29 17.33
C PRO A 71 2.31 -11.74 16.03
N ALA A 72 1.55 -12.85 16.05
CA ALA A 72 0.78 -13.29 14.89
C ALA A 72 -0.32 -12.26 14.52
N MET A 73 -1.05 -11.72 15.50
CA MET A 73 -2.07 -10.69 15.27
C MET A 73 -1.46 -9.41 14.68
N ALA A 74 -0.32 -8.95 15.20
CA ALA A 74 0.37 -7.78 14.65
C ALA A 74 0.79 -8.01 13.20
N LYS A 75 1.41 -9.17 12.93
CA LYS A 75 1.89 -9.53 11.60
C LYS A 75 0.77 -9.75 10.60
N THR A 76 -0.23 -10.56 10.95
CA THR A 76 -1.45 -10.74 10.14
C THR A 76 -2.13 -9.41 9.90
N GLY A 77 -2.29 -8.57 10.93
CA GLY A 77 -2.91 -7.26 10.81
C GLY A 77 -2.20 -6.36 9.81
N MET A 78 -0.87 -6.32 9.83
CA MET A 78 -0.08 -5.57 8.84
C MET A 78 -0.21 -6.16 7.44
N THR A 79 0.02 -7.45 7.27
CA THR A 79 0.08 -8.11 5.96
C THR A 79 -1.31 -8.17 5.29
N PHE A 80 -2.35 -8.46 6.08
CA PHE A 80 -3.73 -8.43 5.60
C PHE A 80 -4.23 -7.00 5.41
N GLY A 81 -3.90 -6.08 6.30
CA GLY A 81 -4.22 -4.66 6.16
C GLY A 81 -3.66 -4.05 4.88
N PHE A 82 -2.45 -4.45 4.48
CA PHE A 82 -1.86 -4.05 3.22
C PHE A 82 -2.70 -4.52 2.01
N LEU A 83 -3.13 -5.79 2.00
CA LEU A 83 -4.01 -6.33 0.95
C LEU A 83 -5.39 -5.67 0.94
N LEU A 84 -5.97 -5.40 2.12
CA LEU A 84 -7.24 -4.67 2.24
C LEU A 84 -7.15 -3.26 1.65
N GLY A 85 -5.97 -2.63 1.65
CA GLY A 85 -5.74 -1.37 0.98
C GLY A 85 -6.00 -1.46 -0.52
N PHE A 86 -5.53 -2.53 -1.17
CA PHE A 86 -5.79 -2.80 -2.59
C PHE A 86 -7.26 -3.12 -2.85
N ASP A 87 -7.88 -3.98 -2.04
CA ASP A 87 -9.33 -4.25 -2.17
C ASP A 87 -10.15 -2.95 -2.03
N THR A 88 -9.79 -2.09 -1.07
CA THR A 88 -10.47 -0.81 -0.85
C THR A 88 -10.28 0.16 -2.02
N ALA A 89 -9.08 0.21 -2.61
CA ALA A 89 -8.80 1.03 -3.79
C ALA A 89 -9.62 0.59 -5.01
N GLU A 90 -9.85 -0.72 -5.15
CA GLU A 90 -10.63 -1.33 -6.24
C GLU A 90 -12.15 -1.41 -5.96
N GLY A 91 -12.68 -0.53 -5.11
CA GLY A 91 -14.12 -0.44 -4.86
C GLY A 91 -14.63 -1.30 -3.69
N GLY A 92 -13.75 -1.87 -2.88
CA GLY A 92 -14.06 -2.58 -1.64
C GLY A 92 -13.83 -4.10 -1.74
N LEU A 93 -14.28 -4.82 -0.71
CA LEU A 93 -14.22 -6.28 -0.68
C LEU A 93 -15.07 -6.85 -1.81
N GLN A 94 -14.43 -7.12 -2.94
CA GLN A 94 -14.99 -7.90 -4.04
C GLN A 94 -15.30 -9.31 -3.50
N GLY A 95 -16.30 -9.99 -4.07
CA GLY A 95 -16.74 -11.31 -3.58
C GLY A 95 -15.58 -12.31 -3.42
N ALA A 96 -15.77 -13.42 -2.70
CA ALA A 96 -14.69 -14.38 -2.38
C ALA A 96 -13.85 -14.84 -3.61
N GLU A 97 -14.47 -14.84 -4.80
CA GLU A 97 -13.83 -15.18 -6.07
C GLU A 97 -12.92 -14.06 -6.63
N GLU A 98 -13.08 -12.82 -6.19
CA GLU A 98 -12.44 -11.61 -6.76
C GLU A 98 -11.53 -10.85 -5.80
N THR A 99 -11.42 -11.31 -4.54
CA THR A 99 -10.51 -10.69 -3.55
C THR A 99 -9.09 -10.58 -4.08
N THR A 100 -8.38 -9.51 -3.70
CA THR A 100 -6.97 -9.30 -4.02
C THR A 100 -6.11 -10.46 -3.58
N LEU A 101 -6.38 -11.05 -2.40
CA LEU A 101 -5.68 -12.24 -1.93
C LEU A 101 -5.80 -13.43 -2.89
N ARG A 102 -6.99 -13.67 -3.46
CA ARG A 102 -7.19 -14.77 -4.41
C ARG A 102 -6.48 -14.51 -5.74
N ARG A 103 -6.60 -13.28 -6.26
CA ARG A 103 -5.88 -12.84 -7.47
C ARG A 103 -4.37 -12.99 -7.28
N LEU A 104 -3.85 -12.60 -6.12
CA LEU A 104 -2.44 -12.74 -5.76
C LEU A 104 -2.02 -14.21 -5.72
N ARG A 105 -2.79 -15.11 -5.07
CA ARG A 105 -2.48 -16.55 -5.07
C ARG A 105 -2.38 -17.14 -6.48
N LEU A 106 -3.29 -16.76 -7.38
CA LEU A 106 -3.26 -17.20 -8.78
C LEU A 106 -2.05 -16.63 -9.54
N ALA A 107 -1.68 -15.37 -9.28
CA ALA A 107 -0.49 -14.75 -9.86
C ALA A 107 0.81 -15.38 -9.34
N CYS A 108 0.93 -15.64 -8.04
CA CYS A 108 2.07 -16.33 -7.45
C CYS A 108 2.28 -17.72 -8.07
N ALA A 109 1.22 -18.45 -8.41
CA ALA A 109 1.32 -19.77 -9.04
C ALA A 109 2.00 -19.70 -10.43
N ARG A 110 1.89 -18.57 -11.13
CA ARG A 110 2.53 -18.34 -12.44
C ARG A 110 3.93 -17.75 -12.30
N SER A 111 4.13 -16.88 -11.30
CA SER A 111 5.36 -16.12 -11.10
C SER A 111 5.82 -16.19 -9.64
N PRO A 112 6.27 -17.37 -9.16
CA PRO A 112 6.47 -17.60 -7.73
C PRO A 112 7.59 -16.78 -7.10
N GLN A 113 8.59 -16.41 -7.90
CA GLN A 113 9.78 -15.67 -7.47
C GLN A 113 9.64 -14.15 -7.64
N THR A 114 8.58 -13.68 -8.29
CA THR A 114 8.34 -12.24 -8.45
C THR A 114 7.91 -11.66 -7.10
N PRO A 115 8.40 -10.47 -6.72
CA PRO A 115 7.92 -9.78 -5.53
C PRO A 115 6.41 -9.61 -5.54
N ALA A 116 5.75 -9.83 -4.40
CA ALA A 116 4.29 -9.77 -4.33
C ALA A 116 3.73 -8.39 -4.72
N LEU A 117 4.45 -7.31 -4.38
CA LEU A 117 4.05 -5.95 -4.71
C LEU A 117 3.99 -5.69 -6.22
N ASP A 118 4.94 -6.25 -6.98
CA ASP A 118 4.96 -6.06 -8.43
C ASP A 118 3.74 -6.71 -9.08
N LEU A 119 3.35 -7.89 -8.60
CA LEU A 119 2.13 -8.57 -9.04
C LEU A 119 0.84 -7.85 -8.59
N LEU A 120 0.86 -7.19 -7.43
CA LEU A 120 -0.29 -6.43 -6.94
C LEU A 120 -0.52 -5.14 -7.74
N ARG A 121 0.55 -4.49 -8.21
CA ARG A 121 0.45 -3.29 -9.07
C ARG A 121 -0.23 -3.59 -10.40
N ASP A 122 0.03 -4.77 -10.97
CA ASP A 122 -0.63 -5.24 -12.19
C ASP A 122 -2.16 -5.43 -12.03
N PHE A 123 -2.70 -5.38 -10.81
CA PHE A 123 -4.13 -5.52 -10.56
C PHE A 123 -4.89 -4.18 -10.57
N THR A 124 -4.17 -3.06 -10.54
CA THR A 124 -4.72 -1.69 -10.42
C THR A 124 -4.50 -0.84 -11.68
N ASP A 125 -3.79 -1.37 -12.67
CA ASP A 125 -3.51 -0.78 -13.99
C ASP A 125 -4.48 -1.31 -15.06
#